data_AF-A0A533YWH6-F1
#
_entry.id   AF-A0A533YWH6-F1
#
_cell.length_a   1.000
_cell.length_b   1.000
_cell.length_c   1.000
_cell.angle_alpha   90.00
_cell.angle_beta   90.00
_cell.angle_gamma   90.00
#
_symmetry.space_group_name_H-M   'P 1'
#
loop_
_entity.id
_entity.type
_entity.pdbx_description
1 polymer ?
#
loop_
_entity_poly.entity_id
_entity_poly.type
_entity_poly.pdbx_seq_one_letter_code
_entity_poly.pdbx_strand_id
1 'polypeptide(L)'
;MAGALVVVPVFGYYVGYTWVDWALLVVLYFASGLGITVGYHRLVAHRSFECRPWVKVALLIAGGWALENSACKWAADHVRHHVRCDQEEDPYNATRGFWHSHVLWIFYKTPPDLREKYEALFRKDPVTMWQHRNYALIMLSGLALPFSLGATYGGWKSGLGCFLLAGVARTFLVLNSTFCINSLCHLWGTQPHTKADSSRDNWLVSLVTLGEGYHN
;
A
#
# COMPACT_ATOMS: atom_id res chain seq x y z
N MET A 1 -5.25 0.62 13.23
CA MET A 1 -5.20 2.07 13.46
C MET A 1 -4.91 2.43 14.93
N ALA A 2 -5.66 1.94 15.92
CA ALA A 2 -5.41 2.25 17.34
C ALA A 2 -3.97 1.91 17.82
N GLY A 3 -3.40 0.79 17.39
CA GLY A 3 -2.01 0.43 17.73
C GLY A 3 -0.97 1.44 17.24
N ALA A 4 -1.11 1.96 16.02
CA ALA A 4 -0.19 2.96 15.47
C ALA A 4 -0.36 4.35 16.11
N LEU A 5 -1.59 4.74 16.46
CA LEU A 5 -1.88 6.08 16.99
C LEU A 5 -1.70 6.19 18.51
N VAL A 6 -1.76 5.08 19.24
CA VAL A 6 -1.66 5.08 20.71
C VAL A 6 -0.42 4.34 21.19
N VAL A 7 -0.27 3.06 20.81
CA VAL A 7 0.80 2.21 21.37
C VAL A 7 2.18 2.66 20.92
N VAL A 8 2.33 3.05 19.64
CA VAL A 8 3.62 3.53 19.10
C VAL A 8 4.06 4.83 19.80
N PRO A 9 3.26 5.92 19.87
CA PRO A 9 3.69 7.12 20.60
C PRO A 9 3.94 6.89 22.09
N VAL A 10 3.09 6.09 22.76
CA VAL A 10 3.26 5.76 24.18
C VAL A 10 4.58 5.02 24.43
N PHE A 11 4.90 4.03 23.59
CA PHE A 11 6.19 3.34 23.67
C PHE A 11 7.36 4.31 23.44
N GLY A 12 7.27 5.16 22.42
CA GLY A 12 8.28 6.18 22.14
C GLY A 12 8.48 7.16 23.30
N TYR A 13 7.42 7.52 24.03
CA TYR A 13 7.49 8.44 25.17
C TYR A 13 8.11 7.79 26.41
N TYR A 14 7.69 6.57 26.77
CA TYR A 14 8.13 5.93 28.02
C TYR A 14 9.39 5.07 27.89
N VAL A 15 9.67 4.52 26.70
CA VAL A 15 10.80 3.60 26.47
C VAL A 15 11.83 4.24 25.53
N GLY A 16 11.37 4.95 24.51
CA GLY A 16 12.23 5.56 23.48
C GLY A 16 12.51 4.64 22.30
N TYR A 17 13.03 5.25 21.23
CA TYR A 17 13.47 4.58 20.02
C TYR A 17 14.97 4.84 19.79
N THR A 18 15.68 3.78 19.42
CA THR A 18 17.05 3.78 18.95
C THR A 18 17.13 4.24 17.49
N TRP A 19 18.35 4.55 17.02
CA TRP A 19 18.56 4.89 15.62
C TRP A 19 18.23 3.74 14.66
N VAL A 20 18.34 2.47 15.11
CA VAL A 20 18.00 1.28 14.29
C VAL A 20 16.51 1.25 14.00
N ASP A 21 15.67 1.61 14.96
CA ASP A 21 14.21 1.68 14.79
C ASP A 21 13.84 2.67 13.69
N TRP A 22 14.44 3.86 13.73
CA TRP A 22 14.23 4.92 12.74
C TRP A 22 14.78 4.57 11.36
N ALA A 23 15.97 3.95 11.30
CA ALA A 23 16.58 3.52 10.04
C ALA A 23 15.71 2.45 9.35
N LEU A 24 15.24 1.45 10.10
CA LEU A 24 14.36 0.42 9.57
C LEU A 24 13.00 1.00 9.14
N LEU A 25 12.44 1.95 9.88
CA LEU A 25 11.23 2.66 9.47
C LEU A 25 11.40 3.27 8.08
N VAL A 26 12.46 4.06 7.88
CA VAL A 26 12.70 4.75 6.60
C VAL A 26 12.91 3.74 5.47
N VAL A 27 13.82 2.78 5.65
CA VAL A 27 14.14 1.78 4.61
C VAL A 27 12.91 0.95 4.23
N LEU A 28 12.17 0.44 5.22
CA LEU A 28 10.99 -0.38 4.95
C LEU A 28 9.81 0.44 4.45
N TYR A 29 9.67 1.71 4.83
CA TYR A 29 8.68 2.63 4.25
C TYR A 29 8.89 2.77 2.75
N PHE A 30 10.10 3.13 2.32
CA PHE A 30 10.41 3.24 0.89
C PHE A 30 10.32 1.90 0.16
N ALA A 31 10.82 0.81 0.75
CA ALA A 31 10.75 -0.51 0.12
C ALA A 31 9.29 -0.92 -0.13
N SER A 32 8.43 -0.82 0.89
CA SER A 32 7.02 -1.20 0.75
C SER A 32 6.21 -0.26 -0.12
N GLY A 33 6.44 1.06 -0.01
CA GLY A 33 5.84 2.06 -0.88
C GLY A 33 6.21 1.84 -2.36
N LEU A 34 7.49 1.64 -2.68
CA LEU A 34 7.93 1.30 -4.05
C LEU A 34 7.40 -0.06 -4.51
N GLY A 35 7.20 -1.00 -3.59
CA GLY A 35 6.52 -2.26 -3.87
C GLY A 35 5.08 -2.07 -4.35
N ILE A 36 4.37 -1.08 -3.82
CA ILE A 36 3.04 -0.67 -4.30
C ILE A 36 3.17 0.10 -5.62
N THR A 37 3.91 1.21 -5.65
CA THR A 37 3.93 2.12 -6.83
C THR A 37 4.59 1.49 -8.06
N VAL A 38 5.76 0.88 -7.90
CA VAL A 38 6.50 0.27 -9.02
C VAL A 38 6.01 -1.15 -9.25
N GLY A 39 5.79 -1.93 -8.19
CA GLY A 39 5.42 -3.34 -8.27
C GLY A 39 3.96 -3.59 -8.59
N TYR A 40 3.04 -3.16 -7.73
CA TYR A 40 1.62 -3.49 -7.88
C TYR A 40 0.96 -2.62 -8.95
N HIS A 41 1.20 -1.31 -8.89
CA HIS A 41 0.57 -0.35 -9.76
C HIS A 41 1.14 -0.39 -11.19
N ARG A 42 2.39 0.05 -11.37
CA ARG A 42 2.99 0.19 -12.72
C ARG A 42 3.26 -1.15 -13.40
N LEU A 43 3.87 -2.11 -12.68
CA LEU A 43 4.27 -3.40 -13.26
C LEU A 43 3.10 -4.39 -13.39
N VAL A 44 2.31 -4.62 -12.34
CA VAL A 44 1.24 -5.64 -12.38
C VAL A 44 -0.05 -5.09 -12.99
N ALA A 45 -0.57 -3.97 -12.48
CA ALA A 45 -1.88 -3.45 -12.91
C ALA A 45 -1.81 -2.84 -14.32
N HIS A 46 -0.85 -1.94 -14.56
CA HIS A 46 -0.74 -1.25 -15.86
C HIS A 46 0.20 -1.89 -16.87
N ARG A 47 1.08 -2.81 -16.44
CA ARG A 47 2.08 -3.45 -17.30
C ARG A 47 2.91 -2.43 -18.09
N SER A 48 3.27 -1.32 -17.47
CA SER A 48 3.92 -0.19 -18.14
C SER A 48 5.40 -0.47 -18.49
N PHE A 49 5.98 -1.55 -17.96
CA PHE A 49 7.31 -2.01 -18.29
C PHE A 49 7.46 -3.52 -18.02
N GLU A 50 8.51 -4.12 -18.57
CA GLU A 50 8.93 -5.49 -18.27
C GLU A 50 10.21 -5.51 -17.45
N CYS A 51 10.42 -6.55 -16.65
CA CYS A 51 11.64 -6.73 -15.88
C CYS A 51 11.99 -8.21 -15.72
N ARG A 52 13.21 -8.48 -15.25
CA ARG A 52 13.64 -9.86 -14.95
C ARG A 52 12.76 -10.47 -13.84
N PRO A 53 12.46 -11.78 -13.88
CA PRO A 53 11.56 -12.41 -12.92
C PRO A 53 11.93 -12.18 -11.43
N TRP A 54 13.22 -12.16 -11.11
CA TRP A 54 13.68 -11.91 -9.73
C TRP A 54 13.38 -10.48 -9.25
N VAL A 55 13.41 -9.49 -10.15
CA VAL A 55 13.05 -8.10 -9.84
C VAL A 55 11.57 -8.03 -9.52
N LYS A 56 10.73 -8.68 -10.34
CA LYS A 56 9.30 -8.79 -10.09
C LYS A 56 9.01 -9.45 -8.74
N VAL A 57 9.66 -10.58 -8.43
CA VAL A 57 9.52 -11.25 -7.13
C VAL A 57 9.88 -10.31 -5.98
N ALA A 58 11.01 -9.60 -6.07
CA ALA A 58 11.43 -8.65 -5.03
C ALA A 58 10.40 -7.52 -4.82
N LEU A 59 9.92 -6.91 -5.91
CA LEU A 59 8.88 -5.89 -5.86
C LEU A 59 7.57 -6.42 -5.26
N LEU A 60 7.16 -7.64 -5.61
CA LEU A 60 5.91 -8.20 -5.09
C LEU A 60 5.99 -8.62 -3.62
N ILE A 61 7.18 -9.02 -3.14
CA ILE A 61 7.45 -9.23 -1.71
C ILE A 61 7.35 -7.88 -0.99
N ALA A 62 8.05 -6.86 -1.49
CA ALA A 62 8.06 -5.54 -0.89
C ALA A 62 6.65 -4.93 -0.84
N GLY A 63 5.86 -5.04 -1.90
CA GLY A 63 4.45 -4.60 -1.91
C GLY A 63 3.58 -5.41 -0.95
N GLY A 64 3.88 -6.72 -0.77
CA GLY A 64 3.19 -7.55 0.21
C GLY A 64 3.42 -7.08 1.65
N TRP A 65 4.55 -6.42 1.92
CA TRP A 65 4.81 -5.81 3.21
C TRP A 65 3.98 -4.57 3.49
N ALA A 66 3.28 -3.98 2.51
CA ALA A 66 2.40 -2.81 2.71
C ALA A 66 1.03 -3.16 3.32
N LEU A 67 0.66 -4.45 3.37
CA LEU A 67 -0.62 -4.94 3.92
C LEU A 67 -1.87 -4.50 3.11
N GLU A 68 -1.73 -4.29 1.80
CA GLU A 68 -2.82 -3.84 0.92
C GLU A 68 -3.47 -4.97 0.08
N ASN A 69 -3.62 -6.17 0.65
CA ASN A 69 -3.91 -7.42 -0.08
C ASN A 69 -2.79 -7.86 -1.06
N SER A 70 -2.95 -9.04 -1.65
CA SER A 70 -2.05 -9.57 -2.68
C SER A 70 -2.08 -8.73 -3.95
N ALA A 71 -1.00 -8.77 -4.74
CA ALA A 71 -0.90 -8.08 -6.02
C ALA A 71 -2.07 -8.36 -6.98
N CYS A 72 -2.56 -9.61 -7.03
CA CYS A 72 -3.71 -10.02 -7.86
C CYS A 72 -4.99 -9.24 -7.50
N LYS A 73 -5.32 -9.20 -6.20
CA LYS A 73 -6.50 -8.50 -5.67
C LYS A 73 -6.37 -6.99 -5.83
N TRP A 74 -5.23 -6.44 -5.41
CA TRP A 74 -4.96 -5.01 -5.49
C TRP A 74 -5.07 -4.52 -6.93
N ALA A 75 -4.45 -5.21 -7.89
CA ALA A 75 -4.50 -4.84 -9.30
C ALA A 75 -5.90 -4.98 -9.90
N ALA A 76 -6.68 -5.97 -9.48
CA ALA A 76 -8.07 -6.14 -9.88
C ALA A 76 -8.95 -4.97 -9.41
N ASP A 77 -8.84 -4.58 -8.13
CA ASP A 77 -9.57 -3.45 -7.58
C ASP A 77 -9.12 -2.12 -8.22
N HIS A 78 -7.82 -1.95 -8.46
CA HIS A 78 -7.25 -0.78 -9.14
C HIS A 78 -7.72 -0.63 -10.59
N VAL A 79 -7.69 -1.70 -11.38
CA VAL A 79 -8.21 -1.65 -12.77
C VAL A 79 -9.71 -1.38 -12.77
N ARG A 80 -10.46 -1.95 -11.83
CA ARG A 80 -11.88 -1.64 -11.68
C ARG A 80 -12.12 -0.17 -11.35
N HIS A 81 -11.35 0.40 -10.44
CA HIS A 81 -11.37 1.83 -10.13
C HIS A 81 -11.15 2.67 -11.40
N HIS A 82 -10.14 2.37 -12.22
CA HIS A 82 -9.95 3.11 -13.49
C HIS A 82 -11.13 2.97 -14.46
N VAL A 83 -11.68 1.77 -14.64
CA VAL A 83 -12.76 1.52 -15.61
C VAL A 83 -14.08 2.17 -15.16
N ARG A 84 -14.28 2.28 -13.84
CA ARG A 84 -15.53 2.70 -13.23
C ARG A 84 -15.39 3.93 -12.34
N CYS A 85 -14.33 4.72 -12.54
CA CYS A 85 -13.98 5.84 -11.66
C CYS A 85 -15.21 6.72 -11.37
N ASP A 86 -15.43 7.04 -10.10
CA ASP A 86 -16.57 7.82 -9.60
C ASP A 86 -17.98 7.19 -9.80
N GLN A 87 -18.07 5.96 -10.31
CA GLN A 87 -19.32 5.20 -10.47
C GLN A 87 -19.53 4.22 -9.32
N GLU A 88 -20.73 3.63 -9.22
CA GLU A 88 -21.11 2.74 -8.12
C GLU A 88 -20.21 1.49 -7.99
N GLU A 89 -19.66 0.99 -9.11
CA GLU A 89 -18.76 -0.17 -9.13
C GLU A 89 -17.33 0.14 -8.65
N ASP A 90 -16.94 1.42 -8.56
CA ASP A 90 -15.63 1.86 -8.08
C ASP A 90 -15.48 1.57 -6.58
N PRO A 91 -14.49 0.74 -6.18
CA PRO A 91 -14.27 0.44 -4.77
C PRO A 91 -13.97 1.68 -3.94
N TYR A 92 -13.34 2.71 -4.52
CA TYR A 92 -12.83 3.88 -3.81
C TYR A 92 -13.61 5.15 -4.15
N ASN A 93 -14.85 5.02 -4.63
CA ASN A 93 -15.63 6.10 -5.22
C ASN A 93 -15.59 7.40 -4.39
N ALA A 94 -14.91 8.42 -4.93
CA ALA A 94 -14.71 9.70 -4.25
C ALA A 94 -15.99 10.52 -4.09
N THR A 95 -17.01 10.28 -4.93
CA THR A 95 -18.32 10.94 -4.84
C THR A 95 -19.09 10.56 -3.57
N ARG A 96 -18.73 9.44 -2.93
CA ARG A 96 -19.27 9.03 -1.62
C ARG A 96 -18.61 9.78 -0.45
N GLY A 97 -17.68 10.69 -0.74
CA GLY A 97 -17.02 11.57 0.22
C GLY A 97 -15.66 11.07 0.69
N PHE A 98 -14.88 12.00 1.25
CA PHE A 98 -13.49 11.79 1.67
C PHE A 98 -13.28 10.52 2.52
N TRP A 99 -14.11 10.30 3.55
CA TRP A 99 -13.90 9.14 4.43
C TRP A 99 -14.16 7.81 3.72
N HIS A 100 -15.07 7.79 2.74
CA HIS A 100 -15.29 6.59 1.95
C HIS A 100 -14.05 6.23 1.14
N SER A 101 -13.57 7.17 0.31
CA SER A 101 -12.43 6.94 -0.57
C SER A 101 -11.10 6.82 0.17
N HIS A 102 -10.97 7.44 1.35
CA HIS A 102 -9.76 7.33 2.17
C HIS A 102 -9.68 6.01 2.94
N VAL A 103 -10.76 5.52 3.58
CA VAL A 103 -10.62 4.34 4.45
C VAL A 103 -11.85 3.45 4.52
N LEU A 104 -13.07 4.01 4.52
CA LEU A 104 -14.24 3.20 4.84
C LEU A 104 -14.55 2.14 3.78
N TRP A 105 -14.05 2.31 2.54
CA TRP A 105 -14.17 1.32 1.48
C TRP A 105 -13.67 -0.08 1.88
N ILE A 106 -12.69 -0.19 2.79
CA ILE A 106 -12.14 -1.48 3.25
C ILE A 106 -13.18 -2.39 3.91
N PHE A 107 -14.28 -1.81 4.41
CA PHE A 107 -15.38 -2.54 5.05
C PHE A 107 -16.43 -3.02 4.05
N TYR A 108 -16.36 -2.60 2.79
CA TYR A 108 -17.27 -2.99 1.74
C TYR A 108 -16.68 -4.18 0.98
N LYS A 109 -17.50 -5.22 0.78
CA LYS A 109 -17.07 -6.42 0.05
C LYS A 109 -17.44 -6.29 -1.41
N THR A 110 -16.47 -6.55 -2.29
CA THR A 110 -16.72 -6.73 -3.71
C THR A 110 -17.59 -7.97 -3.94
N PRO A 111 -18.68 -7.86 -4.72
CA PRO A 111 -19.48 -9.00 -5.15
C PRO A 111 -18.61 -10.11 -5.81
N PRO A 112 -18.88 -11.41 -5.57
CA PRO A 112 -18.01 -12.49 -6.04
C PRO A 112 -17.82 -12.54 -7.56
N ASP A 113 -18.87 -12.25 -8.32
CA ASP A 113 -18.90 -12.20 -9.78
C ASP A 113 -18.03 -11.07 -10.33
N LEU A 114 -18.15 -9.86 -9.76
CA LEU A 114 -17.29 -8.73 -10.11
C LEU A 114 -15.83 -9.04 -9.77
N ARG A 115 -15.56 -9.60 -8.59
CA ARG A 115 -14.21 -9.98 -8.20
C ARG A 115 -13.60 -10.98 -9.18
N GLU A 116 -14.34 -12.01 -9.57
CA GLU A 116 -13.86 -13.03 -10.51
C GLU A 116 -13.55 -12.42 -11.90
N LYS A 117 -14.42 -11.54 -12.39
CA LYS A 117 -14.24 -10.81 -13.66
C LYS A 117 -12.90 -10.07 -13.70
N TYR A 118 -12.58 -9.26 -12.69
CA TYR A 118 -11.37 -8.44 -12.69
C TYR A 118 -10.11 -9.23 -12.30
N GLU A 119 -10.19 -10.20 -11.39
CA GLU A 119 -9.04 -11.03 -11.01
C GLU A 119 -8.58 -11.98 -12.15
N ALA A 120 -9.49 -12.40 -13.04
CA ALA A 120 -9.16 -13.32 -14.14
C ALA A 120 -8.00 -12.84 -15.03
N LEU A 121 -7.82 -11.52 -15.17
CA LEU A 121 -6.74 -10.93 -15.94
C LEU A 121 -5.35 -11.19 -15.32
N PHE A 122 -5.27 -11.22 -13.98
CA PHE A 122 -4.02 -11.31 -13.22
C PHE A 122 -3.67 -12.75 -12.84
N ARG A 123 -4.67 -13.66 -12.80
CA ARG A 123 -4.47 -15.09 -12.51
C ARG A 123 -3.61 -15.82 -13.55
N LYS A 124 -3.42 -15.25 -14.73
CA LYS A 124 -2.59 -15.80 -15.80
C LYS A 124 -1.08 -15.66 -15.55
N ASP A 125 -0.67 -14.73 -14.68
CA ASP A 125 0.74 -14.50 -14.39
C ASP A 125 1.24 -15.37 -13.23
N PRO A 126 2.19 -16.30 -13.47
CA PRO A 126 2.62 -17.26 -12.46
C PRO A 126 3.31 -16.59 -11.26
N VAL A 127 4.03 -15.48 -11.46
CA VAL A 127 4.73 -14.77 -10.36
C VAL A 127 3.73 -14.04 -9.48
N THR A 128 2.74 -13.35 -10.06
CA THR A 128 1.63 -12.75 -9.30
C THR A 128 0.85 -13.81 -8.53
N MET A 129 0.57 -14.97 -9.13
CA MET A 129 -0.14 -16.05 -8.44
C MET A 129 0.70 -16.75 -7.37
N TRP A 130 2.02 -16.86 -7.55
CA TRP A 130 2.93 -17.29 -6.49
C TRP A 130 2.83 -16.36 -5.29
N GLN A 131 2.88 -15.04 -5.52
CA GLN A 131 2.77 -14.07 -4.44
C GLN A 131 1.39 -14.12 -3.77
N HIS A 132 0.32 -14.24 -4.55
CA HIS A 132 -1.04 -14.36 -4.04
C HIS A 132 -1.22 -15.57 -3.10
N ARG A 133 -0.69 -16.74 -3.49
CA ARG A 133 -0.74 -17.96 -2.67
C ARG A 133 0.08 -17.85 -1.39
N ASN A 134 1.20 -17.13 -1.44
CA ASN A 134 2.11 -16.93 -0.32
C ASN A 134 1.88 -15.61 0.44
N TYR A 135 0.79 -14.90 0.15
CA TYR A 135 0.58 -13.53 0.62
C TYR A 135 0.65 -13.41 2.14
N ALA A 136 0.00 -14.33 2.87
CA ALA A 136 0.01 -14.31 4.33
C ALA A 136 1.43 -14.43 4.90
N LEU A 137 2.27 -15.31 4.34
CA LEU A 137 3.65 -15.49 4.77
C LEU A 137 4.52 -14.28 4.44
N ILE A 138 4.33 -13.69 3.25
CA ILE A 138 5.04 -12.48 2.83
C ILE A 138 4.66 -11.29 3.72
N MET A 139 3.37 -11.12 3.98
CA MET A 139 2.85 -10.08 4.87
C MET A 139 3.43 -10.24 6.29
N LEU A 140 3.38 -11.45 6.85
CA LEU A 140 3.93 -11.74 8.17
C LEU A 140 5.45 -11.54 8.22
N SER A 141 6.18 -11.85 7.15
CA SER A 141 7.63 -11.61 7.10
C SER A 141 7.95 -10.10 7.15
N GLY A 142 7.11 -9.25 6.56
CA GLY A 142 7.26 -7.79 6.64
C GLY A 142 7.10 -7.23 8.06
N LEU A 143 6.37 -7.94 8.93
CA LEU A 143 6.21 -7.58 10.35
C LEU A 143 7.28 -8.24 11.23
N ALA A 144 7.67 -9.48 10.92
CA ALA A 144 8.66 -10.23 11.68
C ALA A 144 10.11 -9.78 11.43
N LEU A 145 10.40 -9.27 10.23
CA LEU A 145 11.71 -8.78 9.84
C LEU A 145 12.24 -7.66 10.76
N PRO A 146 11.52 -6.55 10.97
CA PRO A 146 12.01 -5.48 11.85
C PRO A 146 12.17 -5.97 13.30
N PHE A 147 11.25 -6.79 13.81
CA PHE A 147 11.39 -7.38 15.14
C PHE A 147 12.70 -8.18 15.26
N SER A 148 12.96 -9.08 14.31
CA SER A 148 14.12 -9.96 14.33
C SER A 148 15.42 -9.16 14.29
N LEU A 149 15.51 -8.15 13.40
CA LEU A 149 16.69 -7.29 13.29
C LEU A 149 16.93 -6.48 14.58
N GLY A 150 15.87 -5.87 15.14
CA GLY A 150 15.95 -5.16 16.40
C GLY A 150 16.38 -6.07 17.56
N ALA A 151 15.84 -7.30 17.62
CA ALA A 151 16.16 -8.27 18.65
C ALA A 151 17.63 -8.73 18.59
N THR A 152 18.18 -8.91 17.39
CA THR A 152 19.62 -9.22 17.21
C THR A 152 20.53 -8.06 17.58
N TYR A 153 20.06 -6.81 17.42
CA TYR A 153 20.85 -5.62 17.74
C TYR A 153 20.91 -5.33 19.25
N GLY A 154 19.78 -5.38 19.95
CA GLY A 154 19.67 -4.90 21.33
C GLY A 154 18.76 -5.73 22.23
N GLY A 155 18.50 -6.99 21.86
CA GLY A 155 17.63 -7.89 22.61
C GLY A 155 16.14 -7.55 22.47
N TRP A 156 15.33 -8.20 23.30
CA TRP A 156 13.86 -8.19 23.19
C TRP A 156 13.24 -6.78 23.11
N LYS A 157 13.71 -5.84 23.95
CA LYS A 157 13.19 -4.46 23.97
C LYS A 157 13.43 -3.74 22.64
N SER A 158 14.62 -3.89 22.06
CA SER A 158 14.97 -3.35 20.75
C SER A 158 14.15 -4.01 19.63
N GLY A 159 13.93 -5.33 19.72
CA GLY A 159 13.01 -6.03 18.81
C GLY A 159 11.59 -5.46 18.85
N LEU A 160 11.06 -5.21 20.05
CA LEU A 160 9.73 -4.61 20.22
C LEU A 160 9.67 -3.17 19.68
N GLY A 161 10.72 -2.36 19.90
CA GLY A 161 10.84 -1.02 19.32
C GLY A 161 10.75 -1.05 17.80
N CYS A 162 11.53 -1.92 17.16
CA CYS A 162 11.57 -2.04 15.71
C CYS A 162 10.24 -2.56 15.16
N PHE A 163 9.63 -3.53 15.82
CA PHE A 163 8.29 -4.02 15.45
C PHE A 163 7.24 -2.91 15.51
N LEU A 164 7.21 -2.13 16.59
CA LEU A 164 6.24 -1.05 16.76
C LEU A 164 6.45 0.07 15.74
N LEU A 165 7.69 0.53 15.57
CA LEU A 165 7.97 1.66 14.68
C LEU A 165 8.02 1.21 13.21
N ALA A 166 8.94 0.31 12.86
CA ALA A 166 9.17 -0.11 11.47
C ALA A 166 8.21 -1.21 10.98
N GLY A 167 7.50 -1.89 11.87
CA GLY A 167 6.39 -2.79 11.51
C GLY A 167 5.05 -2.04 11.51
N VAL A 168 4.55 -1.67 12.69
CA VAL A 168 3.18 -1.12 12.87
C VAL A 168 3.06 0.31 12.34
N ALA A 169 3.90 1.24 12.80
CA ALA A 169 3.81 2.65 12.39
C ALA A 169 4.07 2.82 10.89
N ARG A 170 5.10 2.14 10.36
CA ARG A 170 5.38 2.06 8.92
C ARG A 170 4.16 1.60 8.12
N THR A 171 3.48 0.51 8.54
CA THR A 171 2.28 0.03 7.83
C THR A 171 1.21 1.10 7.79
N PHE A 172 0.98 1.76 8.92
CA PHE A 172 0.01 2.84 9.01
C PHE A 172 0.36 4.00 8.06
N LEU A 173 1.62 4.43 8.03
CA LEU A 173 2.06 5.51 7.15
C LEU A 173 1.90 5.15 5.67
N VAL A 174 2.29 3.93 5.27
CA VAL A 174 2.16 3.47 3.87
C VAL A 174 0.69 3.40 3.47
N LEU A 175 -0.17 2.81 4.30
CA LEU A 175 -1.61 2.75 4.02
C LEU A 175 -2.22 4.14 3.83
N ASN A 176 -1.95 5.09 4.73
CA ASN A 176 -2.48 6.44 4.61
C ASN A 176 -1.90 7.17 3.39
N SER A 177 -0.62 6.95 3.08
CA SER A 177 -0.01 7.48 1.86
C SER A 177 -0.76 6.96 0.63
N THR A 178 -0.92 5.66 0.46
CA THR A 178 -1.68 5.11 -0.68
C THR A 178 -3.12 5.62 -0.71
N PHE A 179 -3.79 5.68 0.44
CA PHE A 179 -5.18 6.12 0.53
C PHE A 179 -5.37 7.61 0.22
N CYS A 180 -4.33 8.44 0.39
CA CYS A 180 -4.34 9.83 -0.08
C CYS A 180 -4.50 9.92 -1.60
N ILE A 181 -4.08 8.92 -2.38
CA ILE A 181 -4.31 8.90 -3.84
C ILE A 181 -5.81 8.81 -4.11
N ASN A 182 -6.49 7.82 -3.52
CA ASN A 182 -7.93 7.63 -3.71
C ASN A 182 -8.79 8.80 -3.21
N SER A 183 -8.26 9.61 -2.27
CA SER A 183 -9.02 10.67 -1.60
C SER A 183 -8.56 12.07 -2.01
N LEU A 184 -7.35 12.47 -1.66
CA LEU A 184 -6.85 13.82 -1.92
C LEU A 184 -6.67 14.09 -3.41
N CYS A 185 -6.17 13.11 -4.19
CA CYS A 185 -6.11 13.28 -5.66
C CYS A 185 -7.49 13.28 -6.33
N HIS A 186 -8.58 13.03 -5.62
CA HIS A 186 -9.94 13.19 -6.15
C HIS A 186 -10.68 14.42 -5.60
N LEU A 187 -10.02 15.24 -4.79
CA LEU A 187 -10.63 16.41 -4.13
C LEU A 187 -9.83 17.69 -4.30
N TRP A 188 -8.49 17.60 -4.33
CA TRP A 188 -7.62 18.77 -4.27
C TRP A 188 -6.46 18.68 -5.26
N GLY A 189 -6.44 19.59 -6.23
CA GLY A 189 -5.40 19.66 -7.25
C GLY A 189 -5.90 20.30 -8.55
N THR A 190 -5.18 20.06 -9.64
CA THR A 190 -5.52 20.55 -10.99
C THR A 190 -5.94 19.41 -11.93
N GLN A 191 -6.69 19.73 -12.99
CA GLN A 191 -7.08 18.75 -14.02
C GLN A 191 -6.61 19.19 -15.41
N PRO A 192 -5.29 19.08 -15.71
CA PRO A 192 -4.73 19.57 -16.96
C PRO A 192 -5.03 18.66 -18.17
N HIS A 193 -5.35 17.38 -17.97
CA HIS A 193 -5.48 16.39 -19.04
C HIS A 193 -6.94 16.06 -19.39
N THR A 194 -7.78 15.73 -18.41
CA THR A 194 -9.19 15.37 -18.62
C THR A 194 -10.09 15.90 -17.50
N LYS A 195 -11.39 16.06 -17.78
CA LYS A 195 -12.43 16.40 -16.79
C LYS A 195 -13.53 15.32 -16.72
N ALA A 196 -13.24 14.13 -17.25
CA ALA A 196 -14.20 13.04 -17.33
C ALA A 196 -14.52 12.42 -15.96
N ASP A 197 -13.58 12.49 -15.03
CA ASP A 197 -13.69 12.04 -13.65
C ASP A 197 -13.08 13.09 -12.70
N SER A 198 -13.08 12.80 -11.40
CA SER A 198 -12.62 13.70 -10.35
C SER A 198 -11.11 13.65 -10.08
N SER A 199 -10.33 12.85 -10.81
CA SER A 199 -8.88 12.74 -10.62
C SER A 199 -8.18 14.09 -10.81
N ARG A 200 -7.17 14.40 -10.00
CA ARG A 200 -6.45 15.67 -9.97
C ARG A 200 -4.98 15.45 -9.68
N ASP A 201 -4.17 16.31 -10.30
CA ASP A 201 -2.75 16.42 -10.03
C ASP A 201 -2.48 17.25 -8.79
N ASN A 202 -1.64 16.73 -7.90
CA ASN A 202 -1.19 17.40 -6.70
C ASN A 202 0.25 17.02 -6.36
N TRP A 203 1.16 17.99 -6.48
CA TRP A 203 2.59 17.76 -6.23
C TRP A 203 2.91 17.42 -4.77
N LEU A 204 2.15 17.94 -3.80
CA LEU A 204 2.33 17.62 -2.38
C LEU A 204 1.91 16.18 -2.10
N VAL A 205 0.78 15.74 -2.67
CA VAL A 205 0.36 14.34 -2.57
C VAL A 205 1.41 13.46 -3.24
N SER A 206 1.90 13.85 -4.43
CA SER A 206 2.95 13.12 -5.15
C SER A 206 4.22 12.88 -4.33
N LEU A 207 4.64 13.87 -3.53
CA LEU A 207 5.78 13.71 -2.62
C LEU A 207 5.51 12.65 -1.54
N VAL A 208 4.32 12.65 -0.95
CA VAL A 208 3.93 11.71 0.10
C VAL A 208 3.73 10.30 -0.45
N THR A 209 3.20 10.20 -1.67
CA THR A 209 2.81 8.94 -2.34
C THR A 209 3.89 8.38 -3.25
N LEU A 210 5.12 8.88 -3.16
CA LEU A 210 6.27 8.39 -3.93
C LEU A 210 6.08 8.48 -5.46
N GLY A 211 5.44 9.55 -5.92
CA GLY A 211 5.29 9.91 -7.34
C GLY A 211 3.90 9.69 -7.92
N GLU A 212 2.93 9.28 -7.11
CA GLU A 212 1.61 8.84 -7.60
C GLU A 212 0.53 9.94 -7.54
N GLY A 213 0.91 11.17 -7.17
CA GLY A 213 -0.01 12.29 -7.02
C GLY A 213 -0.35 13.03 -8.31
N TYR A 214 0.28 12.66 -9.43
CA TYR A 214 -0.15 13.07 -10.77
C TYR A 214 -1.17 12.05 -11.27
N HIS A 215 -2.44 12.37 -11.09
CA HIS A 215 -3.55 11.42 -11.16
C HIS A 215 -4.52 11.72 -12.31
N ASN A 216 -4.47 12.92 -12.89
CA ASN A 216 -5.34 13.34 -14.00
C ASN A 216 -4.76 13.03 -15.37
#